data_AF-A0A965WHB6-F1
#
_entry.id   AF-A0A965WHB6-F1
#
_cell.length_a   1.000
_cell.length_b   1.000
_cell.length_c   1.000
_cell.angle_alpha   90.00
_cell.angle_beta   90.00
_cell.angle_gamma   90.00
#
_symmetry.space_group_name_H-M   'P 1'
#
loop_
_entity.id
_entity.type
_entity.pdbx_description
1 polymer ?
#
loop_
_entity_poly.entity_id
_entity_poly.type
_entity_poly.pdbx_seq_one_letter_code
_entity_poly.pdbx_strand_id
1 'polypeptide(L)' 'AVVSYNKLNATQKALNAAEKTYQFASKRYELGLLGTIELLNNQNNYLKAKVNFKTAQYEYVFRIKLLEFYKGEALTL' A
#
# COMPACT_ATOMS: atom_id res chain seq x y z
N ALA A 1 -8.64 -16.09 3.08
CA ALA A 1 -9.13 -15.13 2.06
C ALA A 1 -9.66 -13.83 2.66
N VAL A 2 -10.63 -13.86 3.59
CA VAL A 2 -11.26 -12.64 4.15
C VAL A 2 -10.26 -11.74 4.91
N VAL A 3 -9.40 -12.30 5.76
CA VAL A 3 -8.37 -11.53 6.48
C VAL A 3 -7.41 -10.81 5.53
N SER A 4 -6.91 -11.52 4.51
CA SER A 4 -6.02 -10.95 3.49
C SER A 4 -6.72 -9.88 2.63
N TYR A 5 -8.02 -10.05 2.35
CA TYR A 5 -8.83 -9.03 1.66
C TYR A 5 -9.00 -7.77 2.51
N ASN A 6 -9.28 -7.93 3.81
CA ASN A 6 -9.37 -6.80 4.73
C ASN A 6 -8.03 -6.07 4.87
N LYS A 7 -6.91 -6.81 4.92
CA LYS A 7 -5.55 -6.24 4.91
C LYS A 7 -5.27 -5.46 3.62
N LEU A 8 -5.67 -5.99 2.45
CA LEU A 8 -5.56 -5.30 1.17
C LEU A 8 -6.33 -3.97 1.18
N ASN A 9 -7.57 -3.98 1.66
CA ASN A 9 -8.39 -2.76 1.75
C ASN A 9 -7.81 -1.74 2.74
N ALA A 10 -7.30 -2.19 3.88
CA ALA A 10 -6.67 -1.32 4.87
C ALA A 10 -5.39 -0.67 4.32
N THR A 11 -4.53 -1.44 3.64
CA THR A 11 -3.30 -0.93 3.03
C THR A 11 -3.58 0.01 1.86
N GLN A 12 -4.64 -0.21 1.08
CA GLN A 12 -5.10 0.75 0.06
C GLN A 12 -5.51 2.09 0.67
N LYS A 13 -6.27 2.06 1.79
CA LYS A 13 -6.65 3.30 2.50
C LYS A 13 -5.42 4.03 3.05
N ALA A 14 -4.47 3.30 3.62
CA ALA A 14 -3.22 3.86 4.12
C ALA A 14 -2.37 4.48 3.00
N LEU A 15 -2.29 3.82 1.83
CA LEU A 15 -1.64 4.35 0.63
C LEU A 15 -2.26 5.68 0.20
N ASN A 16 -3.59 5.73 0.06
CA ASN A 16 -4.29 6.95 -0.36
C ASN A 16 -4.10 8.10 0.64
N ALA A 17 -4.04 7.80 1.94
CA ALA A 17 -3.77 8.79 2.96
C ALA A 17 -2.33 9.32 2.85
N ALA A 18 -1.34 8.42 2.79
CA ALA A 18 0.07 8.79 2.68
C ALA A 18 0.37 9.59 1.41
N GLU A 19 -0.28 9.27 0.30
CA GLU A 19 -0.20 10.02 -0.96
C GLU A 19 -0.65 11.48 -0.77
N LYS A 20 -1.84 11.68 -0.19
CA LYS A 20 -2.36 13.03 0.09
C LYS A 20 -1.44 13.81 1.02
N THR A 21 -0.91 13.16 2.05
CA THR A 21 0.04 13.80 2.98
C THR A 21 1.31 14.21 2.24
N TYR A 22 1.88 13.34 1.39
CA TYR A 22 3.06 13.68 0.59
C TYR A 22 2.80 14.80 -0.42
N GLN A 23 1.63 14.80 -1.09
CA GLN A 23 1.23 15.90 -1.99
C GLN A 23 1.13 17.23 -1.25
N PHE A 24 0.52 17.25 -0.06
CA PHE A 24 0.43 18.46 0.77
C PHE A 24 1.80 18.93 1.25
N ALA A 25 2.66 17.99 1.68
CA ALA A 25 4.05 18.29 2.06
C ALA A 25 4.84 18.90 0.89
N SER A 26 4.69 18.36 -0.32
CA SER A 26 5.35 18.86 -1.53
C SER A 26 4.93 20.30 -1.84
N LYS A 27 3.62 20.60 -1.83
CA LYS A 27 3.13 21.97 -2.04
C LYS A 27 3.65 22.96 -0.98
N ARG A 28 3.75 22.54 0.28
CA ARG A 28 4.30 23.39 1.35
C ARG A 28 5.79 23.62 1.18
N TYR A 29 6.53 22.60 0.76
CA TYR A 29 7.96 22.71 0.47
C TYR A 29 8.23 23.68 -0.68
N GLU A 30 7.46 23.60 -1.76
CA GLU A 30 7.52 24.53 -2.91
C GLU A 30 7.29 26.00 -2.49
N LEU A 31 6.49 26.23 -1.45
CA LEU A 31 6.26 27.55 -0.86
C LEU A 31 7.27 27.95 0.22
N GLY A 32 8.28 27.12 0.52
CA GLY A 32 9.24 27.34 1.60
C GLY A 32 8.68 27.16 3.01
N LEU A 33 7.49 26.59 3.16
CA LEU A 33 6.75 26.41 4.42
C LEU A 33 6.99 25.03 5.08
N LEU A 34 7.90 24.24 4.51
CA LEU A 34 8.27 22.91 4.98
C LEU A 34 9.76 22.68 4.72
N GLY A 35 10.48 22.10 5.69
CA GLY A 35 11.87 21.73 5.51
C GLY A 35 12.06 20.49 4.64
N THR A 36 13.28 20.31 4.13
CA THR A 36 13.65 19.17 3.28
C THR A 36 13.53 17.84 4.02
N ILE A 37 13.86 17.80 5.32
CA ILE A 37 13.79 16.56 6.13
C ILE A 37 12.34 16.10 6.25
N GLU A 38 11.40 17.02 6.50
CA GLU A 38 9.98 16.72 6.58
C GLU A 38 9.42 16.26 5.23
N LEU A 39 9.84 16.88 4.12
CA LEU A 39 9.47 16.42 2.78
C LEU A 39 9.92 14.96 2.55
N LEU A 40 11.19 14.66 2.84
CA LEU A 40 11.77 13.33 2.68
C LEU A 40 11.08 12.29 3.58
N ASN A 41 10.71 12.66 4.80
CA ASN A 41 9.93 11.79 5.69
C ASN A 41 8.56 11.44 5.10
N ASN A 42 7.85 12.43 4.56
CA ASN A 42 6.56 12.20 3.90
C ASN A 42 6.70 11.34 2.64
N GLN A 43 7.73 11.58 1.84
CA GLN A 43 8.05 10.76 0.67
C GLN A 43 8.33 9.30 1.05
N ASN A 44 9.17 9.08 2.07
CA ASN A 44 9.49 7.75 2.59
C ASN A 44 8.23 7.03 3.11
N ASN A 45 7.34 7.73 3.80
CA ASN A 45 6.08 7.16 4.28
C ASN A 45 5.15 6.76 3.12
N TYR A 46 5.05 7.57 2.07
CA TYR A 46 4.30 7.23 0.86
C TYR A 46 4.88 5.99 0.16
N LEU A 47 6.22 5.93 -0.01
CA LEU A 47 6.88 4.77 -0.61
C LEU A 47 6.67 3.49 0.21
N LYS A 48 6.78 3.56 1.54
CA LYS A 48 6.47 2.42 2.42
C LYS A 48 5.02 1.97 2.27
N ALA A 49 4.06 2.90 2.19
CA ALA A 49 2.66 2.57 2.00
C ALA A 49 2.41 1.89 0.64
N LYS A 50 3.10 2.31 -0.43
CA LYS A 50 3.05 1.64 -1.75
C LYS A 50 3.53 0.20 -1.66
N VAL A 51 4.69 -0.03 -1.02
CA VAL A 51 5.23 -1.38 -0.83
C VAL A 51 4.26 -2.26 -0.03
N ASN A 52 3.73 -1.74 1.08
CA ASN A 52 2.78 -2.50 1.92
C ASN A 52 1.51 -2.89 1.16
N PHE A 53 0.96 -1.99 0.34
CA PHE A 53 -0.18 -2.29 -0.53
C PHE A 53 0.15 -3.38 -1.55
N LYS A 54 1.31 -3.29 -2.22
CA LYS A 54 1.76 -4.32 -3.16
C LYS A 54 1.95 -5.68 -2.51
N THR A 55 2.58 -5.74 -1.35
CA THR A 55 2.71 -6.99 -0.58
C THR A 55 1.33 -7.56 -0.22
N ALA A 56 0.38 -6.73 0.20
CA ALA A 56 -0.97 -7.17 0.52
C ALA A 56 -1.74 -7.69 -0.72
N GLN A 57 -1.50 -7.12 -1.92
CA GLN A 57 -2.05 -7.65 -3.17
C GLN A 57 -1.56 -9.08 -3.43
N TYR A 58 -0.25 -9.32 -3.36
CA TYR A 58 0.32 -10.65 -3.56
C TYR A 58 -0.15 -11.66 -2.51
N GLU A 59 -0.19 -11.27 -1.24
CA GLU A 59 -0.70 -12.12 -0.16
C GLU A 59 -2.17 -12.51 -0.41
N TYR A 60 -3.02 -11.58 -0.85
CA TYR A 60 -4.42 -11.88 -1.14
C TYR A 60 -4.55 -12.89 -2.29
N VAL A 61 -3.86 -12.64 -3.42
CA VAL A 61 -3.85 -13.56 -4.56
C VAL A 61 -3.35 -14.94 -4.15
N PHE A 62 -2.22 -15.01 -3.43
CA PHE A 62 -1.67 -16.27 -2.95
C PHE A 62 -2.67 -17.05 -2.08
N ARG A 63 -3.39 -16.37 -1.17
CA ARG A 63 -4.39 -17.01 -0.30
C ARG A 63 -5.62 -17.50 -1.07
N ILE A 64 -5.95 -16.89 -2.20
CA ILE A 64 -7.02 -17.36 -3.10
C ILE A 64 -6.56 -18.59 -3.87
N LYS A 65 -5.38 -18.54 -4.50
CA LYS A 65 -4.79 -19.69 -5.21
C LYS A 65 -4.59 -20.90 -4.31
N LEU A 66 -4.19 -20.68 -3.06
CA LEU A 66 -4.09 -21.76 -2.08
C LEU A 66 -5.45 -22.40 -1.77
N LEU A 67 -6.52 -21.61 -1.73
CA LEU A 67 -7.88 -22.12 -1.50
C LEU A 67 -8.37 -22.94 -2.70
N GLU A 68 -8.13 -22.46 -3.92
CA GLU A 68 -8.43 -23.19 -5.18
C GLU A 68 -7.72 -24.54 -5.20
N PHE A 69 -6.42 -24.57 -4.85
CA PHE A 69 -5.65 -25.81 -4.74
C PHE A 69 -6.27 -26.82 -3.78
N TYR A 70 -6.66 -26.39 -2.56
CA TYR A 70 -7.31 -27.29 -1.59
C TYR A 70 -8.71 -27.77 -2.02
N LYS A 71 -9.33 -27.10 -3.00
CA LYS A 71 -10.60 -27.54 -3.61
C LYS A 71 -10.40 -28.53 -4.77
N GLY A 72 -9.15 -28.86 -5.11
CA GLY A 72 -8.82 -29.75 -6.22
C GLY A 72 -8.78 -29.06 -7.59
N GLU A 73 -8.81 -27.73 -7.63
CA GLU A 73 -8.62 -26.96 -8.86
C GLU A 73 -7.12 -26.86 -9.20
N ALA A 74 -6.77 -26.97 -10.48
CA ALA A 74 -5.39 -26.83 -10.92
C ALA A 74 -4.88 -25.39 -10.71
N LEU A 75 -3.68 -25.26 -10.16
CA LEU A 75 -3.03 -23.97 -9.97
C LEU A 75 -2.75 -23.31 -11.33
N THR A 76 -3.44 -22.21 -11.61
CA THR A 76 -3.24 -21.35 -12.78
C THR A 76 -2.99 -19.91 -12.33
N LEU A 77 -2.11 -19.18 -13.03
CA LEU A 77 -1.70 -17.82 -12.66
C LEU A 77 -2.67 -16.77 -13.20
#